data_AF-A0A0C2CTY4-F1
#
_entry.id   AF-A0A0C2CTY4-F1
#
_cell.length_a   1.000
_cell.length_b   1.000
_cell.length_c   1.000
_cell.angle_alpha   90.00
_cell.angle_beta   90.00
_cell.angle_gamma   90.00
#
_symmetry.space_group_name_H-M   'P 1'
#
loop_
_entity.id
_entity.type
_entity.pdbx_description
1 polymer ?
#
loop_
_entity_poly.entity_id
_entity_poly.type
_entity_poly.pdbx_seq_one_letter_code
_entity_poly.pdbx_strand_id
1 'polypeptide(L)'
;MLASSERHAPPLHSVANHRVAEVAKLFADQGLVSLASFISPFRVDREEARRIHEKDDLGFFEVYVSTSLQECEKRDPKKLYEKARAGEISGFTGIDSAYEPPEDAEL
;
A
#
# COMPACT_ATOMS: atom_id res chain seq x y z
N MET A 1 -40.73 -9.40 -10.56
CA MET A 1 -39.46 -10.10 -10.90
C MET A 1 -38.39 -9.01 -11.07
N LEU A 2 -37.92 -8.45 -9.94
CA LEU A 2 -36.96 -7.35 -9.91
C LEU A 2 -35.63 -7.93 -9.44
N ALA A 3 -34.74 -8.26 -10.38
CA ALA A 3 -33.34 -8.52 -10.07
C ALA A 3 -32.59 -7.19 -10.16
N SER A 4 -32.58 -6.46 -9.04
CA SER A 4 -31.80 -5.26 -8.86
C SER A 4 -30.31 -5.61 -8.86
N SER A 5 -29.63 -5.24 -9.94
CA SER A 5 -28.30 -4.61 -9.96
C SER A 5 -27.60 -4.50 -8.58
N GLU A 6 -26.88 -5.53 -8.16
CA GLU A 6 -25.75 -5.36 -7.22
C GLU A 6 -24.54 -4.90 -8.04
N ARG A 7 -24.46 -3.59 -8.24
CA ARG A 7 -23.17 -2.95 -8.54
C ARG A 7 -22.32 -3.14 -7.29
N HIS A 8 -21.47 -4.15 -7.32
CA HIS A 8 -20.38 -4.31 -6.37
C HIS A 8 -19.54 -3.04 -6.48
N ALA A 9 -19.69 -2.12 -5.52
CA ALA A 9 -18.83 -0.95 -5.44
C ALA A 9 -17.39 -1.46 -5.29
N PRO A 10 -16.41 -0.91 -6.03
CA PRO A 10 -15.02 -1.27 -5.81
C PRO A 10 -14.68 -0.99 -4.34
N PRO A 11 -13.87 -1.84 -3.68
CA PRO A 11 -13.50 -1.64 -2.29
C PRO A 11 -12.95 -0.23 -2.11
N LEU A 12 -13.23 0.42 -0.98
CA LEU A 12 -12.68 1.74 -0.65
C LEU A 12 -11.15 1.65 -0.66
N HIS A 13 -10.54 1.96 -1.80
CA HIS A 13 -9.10 2.00 -2.01
C HIS A 13 -8.47 2.99 -1.02
N SER A 14 -7.26 2.70 -0.55
CA SER A 14 -6.60 3.46 0.50
C SER A 14 -6.40 4.92 0.08
N VAL A 15 -7.26 5.82 0.58
CA VAL A 15 -7.14 7.27 0.39
C VAL A 15 -5.76 7.78 0.86
N ALA A 16 -5.14 7.10 1.82
CA ALA A 16 -3.81 7.44 2.31
C ALA A 16 -2.73 7.26 1.22
N ASN A 17 -2.70 6.10 0.54
CA ASN A 17 -1.69 5.80 -0.48
C ASN A 17 -1.84 6.72 -1.69
N HIS A 18 -3.08 7.02 -2.10
CA HIS A 18 -3.33 7.97 -3.17
C HIS A 18 -2.84 9.39 -2.82
N ARG A 19 -3.15 9.89 -1.60
CA ARG A 19 -2.65 11.20 -1.15
C ARG A 19 -1.13 11.27 -1.08
N VAL A 20 -0.50 10.20 -0.60
CA VAL A 20 0.97 10.10 -0.58
C VAL A 20 1.53 10.17 -2.00
N ALA A 21 0.91 9.46 -2.96
CA ALA A 21 1.33 9.50 -4.35
C ALA A 21 1.21 10.91 -4.96
N GLU A 22 0.09 11.60 -4.76
CA GLU A 22 -0.09 12.99 -5.24
C GLU A 22 0.93 13.94 -4.62
N VAL A 23 1.22 13.80 -3.33
CA VAL A 23 2.24 14.62 -2.66
C VAL A 23 3.64 14.28 -3.19
N ALA A 24 3.97 13.00 -3.35
CA ALA A 24 5.27 12.56 -3.89
C ALA A 24 5.50 13.09 -5.31
N LYS A 25 4.46 13.09 -6.14
CA LYS A 25 4.45 13.68 -7.48
C LYS A 25 4.82 15.17 -7.45
N LEU A 26 4.26 15.95 -6.52
CA LEU A 26 4.62 17.37 -6.36
C LEU A 26 6.11 17.57 -6.02
N PHE A 27 6.72 16.67 -5.25
CA PHE A 27 8.16 16.72 -4.98
C PHE A 27 8.98 16.31 -6.20
N ALA A 28 8.58 15.26 -6.90
CA ALA A 28 9.25 14.77 -8.10
C ALA A 28 9.23 15.80 -9.25
N ASP A 29 8.10 16.49 -9.44
CA ASP A 29 7.96 17.60 -10.39
C ASP A 29 8.92 18.77 -10.11
N GLN A 30 9.30 18.98 -8.83
CA GLN A 30 10.31 19.96 -8.43
C GLN A 30 11.75 19.44 -8.57
N GLY A 31 11.95 18.26 -9.16
CA GLY A 31 13.27 17.63 -9.32
C GLY A 31 13.83 17.00 -8.05
N LEU A 32 12.99 16.78 -7.02
CA LEU A 32 13.40 16.16 -5.76
C LEU A 32 13.11 14.65 -5.78
N VAL A 33 13.98 13.89 -5.11
CA VAL A 33 13.73 12.47 -4.86
C VAL A 33 12.86 12.32 -3.61
N SER A 34 11.66 11.75 -3.78
CA SER A 34 10.74 11.46 -2.68
C SER A 34 10.80 9.97 -2.30
N LEU A 35 10.85 9.67 -1.00
CA LEU A 35 10.82 8.32 -0.46
C LEU A 35 9.57 8.10 0.38
N ALA A 36 8.75 7.13 0.00
CA ALA A 36 7.47 6.81 0.64
C ALA A 36 7.51 5.40 1.28
N SER A 37 7.77 5.33 2.59
CA SER A 37 7.86 4.06 3.35
C SER A 37 6.55 3.67 4.02
N PHE A 38 5.47 3.58 3.23
CA PHE A 38 4.14 3.20 3.70
C PHE A 38 3.86 1.72 3.44
N ILE A 39 3.02 1.10 4.28
CA ILE A 39 2.49 -0.23 3.99
C ILE A 39 1.43 -0.08 2.91
N SER A 40 1.73 -0.59 1.72
CA SER A 40 0.86 -0.58 0.54
C SER A 40 0.44 -2.02 0.20
N PRO A 41 -0.58 -2.57 0.89
CA PRO A 41 -0.86 -4.01 0.83
C PRO A 41 -1.49 -4.46 -0.48
N PHE A 42 -2.25 -3.58 -1.17
CA PHE A 42 -2.98 -3.96 -2.38
C PHE A 42 -2.24 -3.48 -3.64
N ARG A 43 -2.15 -4.35 -4.65
CA ARG A 43 -1.47 -4.03 -5.93
C ARG A 43 -2.10 -2.84 -6.64
N VAL A 44 -3.42 -2.79 -6.66
CA VAL A 44 -4.20 -1.70 -7.28
C VAL A 44 -3.81 -0.31 -6.77
N ASP A 45 -3.50 -0.18 -5.48
CA ASP A 45 -3.09 1.11 -4.89
C ASP A 45 -1.67 1.49 -5.35
N ARG A 46 -0.78 0.50 -5.52
CA ARG A 46 0.60 0.71 -6.00
C ARG A 46 0.63 1.01 -7.49
N GLU A 47 -0.19 0.31 -8.27
CA GLU A 47 -0.41 0.62 -9.68
C GLU A 47 -0.97 2.03 -9.88
N GLU A 48 -1.92 2.46 -9.06
CA GLU A 48 -2.44 3.83 -9.16
C GLU A 48 -1.38 4.87 -8.80
N ALA A 49 -0.59 4.62 -7.75
CA ALA A 49 0.54 5.49 -7.42
C ALA A 49 1.55 5.61 -8.57
N ARG A 50 1.85 4.49 -9.25
CA ARG A 50 2.68 4.46 -10.45
C ARG A 50 2.06 5.28 -11.59
N ARG A 51 0.78 5.04 -11.91
CA ARG A 51 0.05 5.79 -12.96
C ARG A 51 0.02 7.30 -12.70
N ILE A 52 -0.08 7.74 -11.45
CA ILE A 52 -0.05 9.17 -11.08
C ILE A 52 1.27 9.83 -11.48
N HIS A 53 2.40 9.15 -11.33
CA HIS A 53 3.72 9.67 -11.70
C HIS A 53 3.95 9.57 -13.22
N GLU A 54 3.59 8.43 -13.82
CA GLU A 54 3.75 8.21 -15.27
C GLU A 54 2.94 9.18 -16.12
N LYS A 55 1.75 9.61 -15.66
CA LYS A 55 0.93 10.61 -16.35
C LYS A 55 1.63 11.95 -16.56
N ASP A 56 2.55 12.30 -15.67
CA ASP A 56 3.31 13.55 -15.70
C ASP A 56 4.77 13.33 -16.14
N ASP A 57 5.08 12.17 -16.76
CA ASP A 57 6.43 11.75 -17.19
C ASP A 57 7.46 11.71 -16.06
N LEU A 58 7.00 11.47 -14.82
CA LEU A 58 7.85 11.40 -13.63
C LEU A 58 8.28 9.95 -13.35
N GLY A 59 9.54 9.79 -12.94
CA GLY A 59 10.08 8.49 -12.55
C GLY A 59 9.38 7.93 -11.31
N PHE A 60 9.07 6.63 -11.34
CA PHE A 60 8.52 5.88 -10.22
C PHE A 60 9.27 4.56 -10.07
N PHE A 61 9.64 4.22 -8.83
CA PHE A 61 10.37 3.00 -8.49
C PHE A 61 9.69 2.33 -7.31
N GLU A 62 9.20 1.11 -7.51
CA GLU A 62 8.63 0.26 -6.49
C GLU A 62 9.71 -0.63 -5.88
N VAL A 63 9.87 -0.54 -4.55
CA VAL A 63 10.83 -1.36 -3.80
C VAL A 63 10.08 -2.31 -2.88
N TYR A 64 10.12 -3.59 -3.19
CA TYR A 64 9.52 -4.66 -2.41
C TYR A 64 10.46 -5.16 -1.31
N VAL A 65 10.24 -4.65 -0.11
CA VAL A 65 10.93 -5.14 1.09
C VAL A 65 10.31 -6.48 1.53
N SER A 66 10.73 -7.57 0.90
CA SER A 66 10.23 -8.95 1.05
C SER A 66 10.69 -9.66 2.33
N THR A 67 10.67 -8.96 3.47
CA THR A 67 11.00 -9.58 4.77
C THR A 67 9.87 -10.49 5.23
N SER A 68 10.20 -11.68 5.72
CA SER A 68 9.20 -12.64 6.20
C SER A 68 8.41 -12.08 7.40
N LEU A 69 7.13 -12.45 7.49
CA LEU A 69 6.26 -12.05 8.60
C LEU A 69 6.87 -12.43 9.97
N GLN A 70 7.46 -13.61 10.07
CA GLN A 70 8.10 -14.10 11.30
C GLN A 70 9.24 -13.19 11.77
N GLU A 71 10.07 -12.69 10.85
CA GLU A 71 11.15 -11.75 11.19
C GLU A 71 10.60 -10.35 11.53
N CYS A 72 9.53 -9.91 10.87
CA CYS A 72 8.83 -8.68 11.21
C CYS A 72 8.21 -8.73 12.61
N GLU A 73 7.54 -9.82 12.96
CA GLU A 73 6.96 -10.08 14.29
C GLU A 73 8.03 -10.18 15.37
N LYS A 74 9.16 -10.82 15.07
CA LYS A 74 10.29 -10.93 16.00
C LYS A 74 10.90 -9.56 16.34
N ARG A 75 10.95 -8.64 15.37
CA ARG A 75 11.51 -7.30 15.56
C ARG A 75 10.57 -6.37 16.30
N ASP A 76 9.27 -6.46 16.00
CA ASP A 76 8.14 -5.66 16.49
C ASP A 76 8.51 -4.43 17.36
N PRO A 77 9.18 -3.41 16.79
CA PRO A 77 9.76 -2.33 17.57
C PRO A 77 8.71 -1.44 18.24
N LYS A 78 7.47 -1.51 17.75
CA LYS A 78 6.32 -0.73 18.24
C LYS A 78 5.31 -1.58 19.01
N LYS A 79 5.55 -2.88 19.20
CA LYS A 79 4.63 -3.83 19.84
C LYS A 79 3.25 -3.89 19.16
N LEU A 80 3.19 -3.68 17.85
CA LEU A 80 1.94 -3.67 17.09
C LEU A 80 1.50 -5.09 16.72
N TYR A 81 2.44 -5.98 16.42
CA TYR A 81 2.13 -7.38 16.16
C TYR A 81 1.65 -8.07 17.44
N GLU A 82 2.26 -7.79 18.58
CA GLU A 82 1.81 -8.29 19.89
C GLU A 82 0.35 -7.89 20.17
N LYS A 83 0.00 -6.62 19.98
CA LYS A 83 -1.36 -6.11 20.17
C LYS A 83 -2.37 -6.67 19.16
N ALA A 84 -1.97 -6.82 17.90
CA ALA A 84 -2.81 -7.44 16.88
C ALA A 84 -3.10 -8.91 17.22
N ARG A 85 -2.09 -9.67 17.67
CA ARG A 85 -2.27 -11.06 18.15
C ARG A 85 -3.15 -11.17 19.40
N ALA A 86 -3.12 -10.16 20.26
CA ALA A 86 -4.01 -10.04 21.42
C ALA A 86 -5.45 -9.64 21.04
N GLY A 87 -5.73 -9.33 19.77
CA GLY A 87 -7.05 -8.89 19.30
C GLY A 87 -7.38 -7.43 19.62
N GLU A 88 -6.40 -6.63 20.06
CA GLU A 88 -6.59 -5.20 20.36
C GLU A 88 -6.62 -4.34 19.09
N ILE A 89 -6.05 -4.84 17.99
CA ILE A 89 -5.98 -4.15 16.69
C ILE A 89 -6.54 -5.08 15.62
N SER A 90 -7.64 -4.66 14.98
CA SER A 90 -8.25 -5.38 13.86
C SER A 90 -7.73 -4.86 12.51
N GLY A 91 -7.77 -5.72 11.48
CA GLY A 91 -7.37 -5.34 10.11
C GLY A 91 -5.86 -5.19 9.93
N PHE A 92 -5.06 -5.83 10.80
CA PHE A 92 -3.61 -5.72 10.75
C PHE A 92 -3.04 -6.51 9.56
N THR A 93 -2.20 -5.86 8.74
CA THR A 93 -1.62 -6.45 7.53
C THR A 93 -0.71 -7.62 7.90
N GLY A 94 -0.93 -8.79 7.28
CA GLY A 94 -0.18 -10.02 7.55
C GLY A 94 -0.75 -10.88 8.69
N ILE A 95 -1.73 -10.39 9.45
CA ILE A 95 -2.48 -11.19 10.43
C ILE A 95 -3.94 -11.36 9.95
N ASP A 96 -4.70 -10.26 9.93
CA ASP A 96 -6.14 -10.28 9.62
C ASP A 96 -6.47 -9.63 8.27
N SER A 97 -5.50 -8.97 7.64
CA SER A 97 -5.63 -8.35 6.32
C SER A 97 -4.56 -8.88 5.37
N ALA A 98 -4.94 -9.07 4.11
CA ALA A 98 -4.07 -9.58 3.06
C ALA A 98 -2.95 -8.58 2.72
N TYR A 99 -1.81 -9.12 2.32
CA TYR A 99 -0.76 -8.39 1.62
C TYR A 99 -0.57 -9.06 0.27
N GLU A 100 -0.79 -8.32 -0.81
CA GLU A 100 -0.59 -8.77 -2.19
C GLU A 100 0.84 -8.41 -2.60
N PRO A 101 1.76 -9.39 -2.74
CA PRO A 101 3.10 -9.10 -3.23
C PRO A 101 3.07 -8.45 -4.60
N PRO A 102 3.99 -7.53 -4.91
CA PRO A 102 4.12 -6.98 -6.26
C PRO A 102 4.60 -8.07 -7.24
N GLU A 103 4.12 -7.97 -8.48
CA GLU A 103 4.51 -8.91 -9.54
C GLU A 103 5.77 -8.46 -10.27
N ASP A 104 5.98 -7.15 -10.41
CA ASP A 104 7.06 -6.54 -11.20
C ASP A 104 7.61 -5.29 -10.50
N ALA A 105 8.18 -5.48 -9.31
CA ALA A 105 8.87 -4.42 -8.60
C ALA A 105 10.28 -4.21 -9.18
N GLU A 106 10.75 -2.96 -9.25
CA GLU A 106 12.09 -2.65 -9.72
C GLU A 106 13.19 -3.17 -8.77
N LEU A 107 12.89 -3.37 -7.48
CA LEU A 107 13.78 -3.94 -6.48
C LEU A 107 13.03 -4.73 -5.40
#